data_AF-A0A9W7CG92-F1
#
_entry.id   AF-A0A9W7CG92-F1
#
_cell.length_a   1.000
_cell.length_b   1.000
_cell.length_c   1.000
_cell.angle_alpha   90.00
_cell.angle_beta   90.00
_cell.angle_gamma   90.00
#
_symmetry.space_group_name_H-M   'P 1'
#
loop_
_entity.id
_entity.type
_entity.pdbx_description
1 polymer ?
#
loop_
_entity_poly.entity_id
_entity_poly.type
_entity_poly.pdbx_seq_one_letter_code
_entity_poly.pdbx_strand_id
1 'polypeptide(L)'
;MTSKDVDTIAVLALLSSIGSAAIMSAFISFDYDTDRLHRIKNPEFYGYIGKSNKTKLTMFAALFSLSFFNLFVRSLTVVTVSIVGGKTLVITVLTCEMLLYFIVKLARRDFHYWTPVYGWLGIVMSVVSRVVVKAASDWTALVQFRHPQEVGGVYFTFTVGLSVVLGGFAAFAYSLESHVGHAWSDDQVTAVMASGCAMLALSFVVAVLSMKEPYRRTLLCMNTGTQHITQGWNDKDGEDCRDDKVKMEIFGANRHKWIWKEDVKKNVLGEKKRRAK
;
A
#
# COMPACT_ATOMS: atom_id res chain seq x y z
N MET A 1 5.10 39.07 13.98
CA MET A 1 4.44 37.76 13.87
C MET A 1 4.46 37.15 15.27
N THR A 2 3.29 36.93 15.87
CA THR A 2 3.21 36.37 17.23
C THR A 2 3.42 34.85 17.19
N SER A 3 3.79 34.21 18.31
CA SER A 3 3.99 32.75 18.35
C SER A 3 2.76 31.97 17.87
N LYS A 4 1.56 32.45 18.19
CA LYS A 4 0.28 31.88 17.74
C LYS A 4 0.10 31.93 16.22
N ASP A 5 0.60 32.97 15.56
CA ASP A 5 0.53 33.08 14.10
C ASP A 5 1.44 32.03 13.43
N VAL A 6 2.64 31.82 13.99
CA VAL A 6 3.60 30.82 13.52
C VAL A 6 3.03 29.41 13.67
N ASP A 7 2.41 29.10 14.81
CA ASP A 7 1.79 27.79 15.08
C ASP A 7 0.63 27.51 14.11
N THR A 8 -0.20 28.52 13.85
CA THR A 8 -1.35 28.38 12.92
C THR A 8 -0.88 28.11 11.49
N ILE A 9 0.16 28.84 11.04
CA ILE A 9 0.75 28.64 9.71
C ILE A 9 1.36 27.23 9.59
N ALA A 10 2.04 26.75 10.63
CA ALA A 10 2.64 25.41 10.64
C ALA A 10 1.58 24.31 10.52
N VAL A 11 0.46 24.42 11.26
CA VAL A 11 -0.65 23.46 11.18
C VAL A 11 -1.30 23.49 9.79
N LEU A 12 -1.54 24.68 9.24
CA LEU A 12 -2.12 24.81 7.90
C LEU A 12 -1.20 24.24 6.82
N ALA A 13 0.12 24.48 6.91
CA ALA A 13 1.10 23.92 5.99
C ALA A 13 1.13 22.38 6.07
N LEU A 14 1.08 21.82 7.28
CA LEU A 14 1.01 20.37 7.50
C LEU A 14 -0.26 19.78 6.87
N LEU A 15 -1.44 20.34 7.16
CA LEU A 15 -2.72 19.87 6.62
C LEU A 15 -2.78 19.99 5.09
N SER A 16 -2.22 21.08 4.53
CA SER A 16 -2.11 21.27 3.08
C SER A 16 -1.24 20.20 2.44
N SER A 17 -0.06 19.94 3.00
CA SER A 17 0.86 18.89 2.52
C SER A 17 0.20 17.50 2.58
N ILE A 18 -0.48 17.19 3.69
CA ILE A 18 -1.22 15.93 3.85
C ILE A 18 -2.31 15.83 2.78
N GLY A 19 -3.06 16.90 2.57
CA GLY A 19 -4.09 17.00 1.54
C GLY A 19 -3.55 16.74 0.14
N SER A 20 -2.44 17.37 -0.24
CA SER A 20 -1.81 17.18 -1.56
C SER A 20 -1.36 15.74 -1.77
N ALA A 21 -0.71 15.13 -0.78
CA ALA A 21 -0.27 13.74 -0.85
C ALA A 21 -1.46 12.76 -0.93
N ALA A 22 -2.52 13.02 -0.17
CA ALA A 22 -3.75 12.22 -0.18
C ALA A 22 -4.50 12.32 -1.52
N ILE A 23 -4.58 13.52 -2.11
CA ILE A 23 -5.18 13.74 -3.44
C ILE A 23 -4.41 12.96 -4.50
N MET A 24 -3.08 13.07 -4.51
CA MET A 24 -2.23 12.32 -5.46
C MET A 24 -2.44 10.80 -5.30
N SER A 25 -2.51 10.33 -4.06
CA SER A 25 -2.71 8.91 -3.74
C SER A 25 -4.07 8.39 -4.24
N ALA A 26 -5.11 9.20 -4.08
CA ALA A 26 -6.44 8.92 -4.61
C ALA A 26 -6.45 8.90 -6.14
N PHE A 27 -5.78 9.87 -6.80
CA PHE A 27 -5.67 9.92 -8.25
C PHE A 27 -4.96 8.71 -8.83
N ILE A 28 -3.81 8.33 -8.29
CA ILE A 28 -3.08 7.14 -8.75
C ILE A 28 -4.01 5.91 -8.66
N SER A 29 -4.63 5.68 -7.51
CA SER A 29 -5.51 4.51 -7.34
C SER A 29 -6.74 4.56 -8.25
N PHE A 30 -7.30 5.76 -8.48
CA PHE A 30 -8.46 5.96 -9.35
C PHE A 30 -8.11 5.75 -10.83
N ASP A 31 -6.99 6.28 -11.29
CA ASP A 31 -6.53 6.19 -12.68
C ASP A 31 -6.18 4.75 -13.04
N TYR A 32 -5.38 4.07 -12.21
CA TYR A 32 -5.05 2.66 -12.39
C TYR A 32 -6.29 1.77 -12.42
N ASP A 33 -7.29 2.03 -11.57
CA ASP A 33 -8.53 1.25 -11.60
C ASP A 33 -9.39 1.55 -12.82
N THR A 34 -9.48 2.82 -13.26
CA THR A 34 -10.40 3.21 -14.35
C THR A 34 -9.84 3.00 -15.73
N ASP A 35 -8.52 2.85 -15.87
CA ASP A 35 -7.87 2.57 -17.14
C ASP A 35 -8.31 1.24 -17.76
N ARG A 36 -8.54 1.27 -19.07
CA ARG A 36 -9.04 0.13 -19.84
C ARG A 36 -7.99 -0.97 -19.95
N LEU A 37 -6.72 -0.61 -20.15
CA LEU A 37 -5.66 -1.61 -20.35
C LEU A 37 -5.43 -2.40 -19.06
N HIS A 38 -5.37 -1.71 -17.92
CA HIS A 38 -5.23 -2.36 -16.62
C HIS A 38 -6.40 -3.30 -16.30
N ARG A 39 -7.65 -2.90 -16.58
CA ARG A 39 -8.84 -3.76 -16.41
C ARG A 39 -8.84 -5.00 -17.29
N ILE A 40 -8.37 -4.89 -18.53
CA ILE A 40 -8.25 -6.05 -19.42
C ILE A 40 -7.16 -7.01 -18.93
N LYS A 41 -6.04 -6.45 -18.45
CA LYS A 41 -4.88 -7.21 -18.00
C LYS A 41 -5.13 -7.95 -16.69
N ASN A 42 -5.68 -7.28 -15.68
CA ASN A 42 -5.96 -7.83 -14.36
C ASN A 42 -7.42 -7.60 -13.94
N PRO A 43 -8.40 -8.24 -14.61
CA PRO A 43 -9.83 -8.01 -14.38
C PRO A 43 -10.31 -8.40 -12.97
N GLU A 44 -9.60 -9.30 -12.29
CA GLU A 44 -9.89 -9.69 -10.92
C GLU A 44 -9.44 -8.66 -9.87
N PHE A 45 -8.55 -7.74 -10.26
CA PHE A 45 -7.99 -6.73 -9.36
C PHE A 45 -8.53 -5.33 -9.64
N TYR A 46 -8.59 -4.95 -10.92
CA TYR A 46 -9.11 -3.66 -11.38
C TYR A 46 -10.56 -3.78 -11.87
N GLY A 47 -11.32 -2.69 -11.73
CA GLY A 47 -12.75 -2.62 -11.95
C GLY A 47 -13.55 -2.42 -10.67
N TYR A 48 -12.89 -2.16 -9.53
CA TYR A 48 -13.55 -2.03 -8.25
C TYR A 48 -14.32 -0.71 -8.09
N ILE A 49 -14.00 0.29 -8.91
CA ILE A 49 -14.74 1.56 -8.99
C ILE A 49 -16.03 1.36 -9.82
N GLY A 50 -17.14 1.86 -9.28
CA GLY A 50 -18.45 1.84 -9.92
C GLY A 50 -18.52 2.58 -11.26
N LYS A 51 -19.53 2.25 -12.09
CA LYS A 51 -19.71 2.87 -13.41
C LYS A 51 -20.35 4.26 -13.32
N SER A 52 -21.23 4.48 -12.35
CA SER A 52 -21.98 5.74 -12.20
C SER A 52 -21.11 6.87 -11.62
N ASN A 53 -21.41 8.12 -11.98
CA ASN A 53 -20.66 9.28 -11.47
C ASN A 53 -20.71 9.38 -9.94
N LYS A 54 -21.87 9.06 -9.33
CA LYS A 54 -22.02 9.04 -7.87
C LYS A 54 -21.07 8.05 -7.20
N THR A 55 -21.02 6.81 -7.69
CA THR A 55 -20.14 5.77 -7.13
C THR A 55 -18.65 6.07 -7.34
N LYS A 56 -18.28 6.67 -8.48
CA LYS A 56 -16.92 7.16 -8.72
C LYS A 56 -16.52 8.25 -7.73
N LEU A 57 -17.38 9.25 -7.53
CA LEU A 57 -17.12 10.35 -6.59
C LEU A 57 -17.01 9.84 -5.16
N THR A 58 -17.93 8.97 -4.72
CA THR A 58 -17.89 8.36 -3.39
C THR A 58 -16.60 7.55 -3.19
N MET A 59 -16.19 6.75 -4.18
CA MET A 59 -14.96 5.98 -4.08
C MET A 59 -13.71 6.87 -4.06
N PHE A 60 -13.67 7.92 -4.88
CA PHE A 60 -12.57 8.89 -4.86
C PHE A 60 -12.46 9.60 -3.51
N ALA A 61 -13.59 10.08 -2.97
CA ALA A 61 -13.64 10.70 -1.65
C ALA A 61 -13.19 9.73 -0.55
N ALA A 62 -13.58 8.45 -0.63
CA ALA A 62 -13.15 7.43 0.31
C ALA A 62 -11.63 7.15 0.23
N LEU A 63 -11.07 7.08 -0.99
CA LEU A 63 -9.63 6.91 -1.21
C LEU A 63 -8.82 8.10 -0.68
N PHE A 64 -9.30 9.32 -0.94
CA PHE A 64 -8.72 10.55 -0.41
C PHE A 64 -8.76 10.56 1.13
N SER A 65 -9.94 10.32 1.72
CA SER A 65 -10.14 10.31 3.17
C SER A 65 -9.25 9.28 3.86
N LEU A 66 -9.19 8.06 3.32
CA LEU A 66 -8.32 7.00 3.83
C LEU A 66 -6.85 7.44 3.84
N SER A 67 -6.38 8.02 2.73
CA SER A 67 -4.99 8.47 2.61
C SER A 67 -4.69 9.64 3.54
N PHE A 68 -5.62 10.60 3.64
CA PHE A 68 -5.50 11.78 4.48
C PHE A 68 -5.39 11.40 5.95
N PHE A 69 -6.34 10.60 6.47
CA PHE A 69 -6.34 10.23 7.88
C PHE A 69 -5.21 9.26 8.24
N ASN A 70 -4.79 8.38 7.32
CA ASN A 70 -3.63 7.53 7.58
C ASN A 70 -2.36 8.36 7.75
N LEU A 71 -2.14 9.32 6.84
CA LEU A 71 -0.97 10.19 6.89
C LEU A 71 -1.00 11.13 8.11
N PHE A 72 -2.19 11.63 8.46
CA PHE A 72 -2.41 12.43 9.67
C PHE A 72 -2.10 11.64 10.95
N VAL A 73 -2.68 10.44 11.12
CA VAL A 73 -2.42 9.57 12.28
C VAL A 73 -0.94 9.19 12.37
N ARG A 74 -0.31 8.81 11.25
CA ARG A 74 1.12 8.46 11.22
C ARG A 74 2.01 9.65 11.61
N SER A 75 1.69 10.85 11.11
CA SER A 75 2.44 12.06 11.44
C SER A 75 2.33 12.39 12.93
N LEU A 76 1.12 12.34 13.49
CA LEU A 76 0.92 12.53 14.93
C LEU A 76 1.62 11.45 15.76
N THR A 77 1.54 10.20 15.33
CA THR A 77 2.17 9.07 16.03
C THR A 77 3.68 9.29 16.16
N VAL A 78 4.34 9.71 15.07
CA VAL A 78 5.77 10.01 15.09
C VAL A 78 6.10 11.16 16.04
N VAL A 79 5.29 12.23 16.05
CA VAL A 79 5.49 13.36 16.96
C VAL A 79 5.31 12.91 18.41
N THR A 80 4.21 12.23 18.74
CA THR A 80 3.91 11.75 20.09
C THR A 80 4.98 10.78 20.60
N VAL A 81 5.39 9.80 19.78
CA VAL A 81 6.46 8.85 20.13
C VAL A 81 7.81 9.57 20.30
N SER A 82 8.07 10.63 19.53
CA SER A 82 9.30 11.42 19.67
C SER A 82 9.33 12.22 20.97
N ILE A 83 8.18 12.63 21.50
CA ILE A 83 8.08 13.34 22.78
C ILE A 83 8.32 12.36 23.94
N VAL A 84 7.69 11.18 23.89
CA VAL A 84 7.79 10.15 24.93
C VAL A 84 9.20 9.52 24.99
N GLY A 85 9.71 9.03 23.86
CA GLY A 85 10.94 8.22 23.83
C GLY A 85 12.09 8.80 23.00
N GLY A 86 11.95 10.03 22.51
CA GLY A 86 12.96 10.66 21.67
C GLY A 86 13.06 10.05 20.27
N LYS A 87 14.06 10.54 19.52
CA LYS A 87 14.30 10.13 18.11
C LYS A 87 14.66 8.65 17.96
N THR A 88 15.37 8.08 18.94
CA THR A 88 15.79 6.68 18.92
C THR A 88 14.59 5.73 18.92
N LEU A 89 13.56 6.02 19.71
CA LEU A 89 12.35 5.21 19.75
C LEU A 89 11.60 5.27 18.40
N VAL A 90 11.46 6.46 17.81
CA VAL A 90 10.87 6.64 16.48
C VAL A 90 11.61 5.81 15.42
N ILE A 91 12.94 5.92 15.36
CA ILE A 91 13.76 5.17 14.39
C ILE A 91 13.59 3.66 14.60
N THR A 92 13.54 3.22 15.86
CA THR A 92 13.36 1.80 16.20
C THR A 92 12.00 1.29 15.71
N VAL A 93 10.91 2.02 15.96
CA VAL A 93 9.56 1.64 15.49
C VAL A 93 9.52 1.54 13.97
N LEU A 94 9.97 2.57 13.25
CA LEU A 94 9.94 2.59 11.78
C LEU A 94 10.84 1.50 11.17
N THR A 95 12.01 1.26 11.77
CA THR A 95 12.93 0.20 11.32
C THR A 95 12.34 -1.18 11.57
N CYS A 96 11.70 -1.41 12.72
CA CYS A 96 11.02 -2.66 13.04
C CYS A 96 9.87 -2.96 12.05
N GLU A 97 9.07 -1.95 11.69
CA GLU A 97 8.01 -2.12 10.68
C GLU A 97 8.59 -2.49 9.30
N MET A 98 9.67 -1.84 8.87
CA MET A 98 10.34 -2.14 7.61
C MET A 98 11.01 -3.53 7.62
N LEU A 99 11.66 -3.90 8.73
CA LEU A 99 12.26 -5.23 8.90
C LEU A 99 11.20 -6.33 8.87
N LEU A 100 10.07 -6.14 9.55
CA LEU A 100 8.95 -7.08 9.53
C LEU A 100 8.45 -7.31 8.10
N TYR A 101 8.34 -6.25 7.29
CA TYR A 101 7.97 -6.36 5.88
C TYR A 101 8.97 -7.21 5.08
N PHE A 102 10.28 -6.97 5.25
CA PHE A 102 11.31 -7.74 4.55
C PHE A 102 11.32 -9.20 4.99
N ILE A 103 11.16 -9.49 6.28
CA ILE A 103 11.05 -10.85 6.81
C ILE A 103 9.88 -11.57 6.14
N VAL A 104 8.71 -10.93 6.05
CA VAL A 104 7.54 -11.50 5.37
C VAL A 104 7.81 -11.74 3.88
N LYS A 105 8.43 -10.79 3.16
CA LYS A 105 8.74 -10.96 1.73
C LYS A 105 9.78 -12.07 1.49
N LEU A 106 10.77 -12.21 2.36
CA LEU A 106 11.78 -13.26 2.29
C LEU A 106 11.18 -14.64 2.62
N ALA A 107 10.43 -14.75 3.71
CA ALA A 107 9.78 -15.99 4.13
C ALA A 107 8.84 -16.53 3.04
N ARG A 108 8.16 -15.63 2.32
CA ARG A 108 7.25 -15.97 1.22
C ARG A 108 7.93 -16.11 -0.15
N ARG A 109 9.27 -16.01 -0.20
CA ARG A 109 10.08 -16.06 -1.42
C ARG A 109 9.62 -15.07 -2.51
N ASP A 110 9.10 -13.91 -2.10
CA ASP A 110 8.58 -12.85 -2.97
C ASP A 110 9.47 -11.60 -2.93
N PHE A 111 10.77 -11.77 -2.70
CA PHE A 111 11.69 -10.65 -2.51
C PHE A 111 11.93 -9.84 -3.80
N HIS A 112 12.31 -10.52 -4.89
CA HIS A 112 12.62 -9.86 -6.17
C HIS A 112 11.44 -9.01 -6.65
N TYR A 113 11.72 -7.78 -7.06
CA TYR A 113 10.72 -6.90 -7.66
C TYR A 113 10.38 -7.37 -9.08
N TRP A 114 9.25 -6.91 -9.62
CA TRP A 114 8.74 -7.42 -10.90
C TRP A 114 9.53 -6.92 -12.12
N THR A 115 10.34 -5.87 -11.97
CA THR A 115 11.21 -5.33 -13.03
C THR A 115 12.32 -6.33 -13.44
N PRO A 116 12.55 -6.55 -14.75
CA PRO A 116 13.46 -7.59 -15.26
C PRO A 116 14.95 -7.19 -15.18
N VAL A 117 15.43 -6.93 -13.97
CA VAL A 117 16.85 -6.66 -13.67
C VAL A 117 17.44 -7.89 -12.98
N TYR A 118 18.63 -8.33 -13.43
CA TYR A 118 19.27 -9.57 -13.00
C TYR A 118 20.62 -9.32 -12.32
N GLY A 119 21.15 -10.36 -11.65
CA GLY A 119 22.40 -10.28 -10.90
C GLY A 119 22.28 -9.44 -9.62
N TRP A 120 23.42 -8.93 -9.14
CA TRP A 120 23.48 -8.14 -7.90
C TRP A 120 22.67 -6.83 -8.00
N LEU A 121 22.69 -6.17 -9.17
CA LEU A 121 21.87 -4.98 -9.44
C LEU A 121 20.38 -5.25 -9.28
N GLY A 122 19.90 -6.44 -9.66
CA GLY A 122 18.50 -6.83 -9.48
C GLY A 122 18.09 -6.93 -8.02
N ILE A 123 19.01 -7.35 -7.14
CA ILE A 123 18.78 -7.41 -5.69
C ILE A 123 18.68 -5.99 -5.12
N VAL A 124 19.65 -5.12 -5.44
CA VAL A 124 19.67 -3.73 -4.97
C VAL A 124 18.41 -2.98 -5.43
N MET A 125 18.07 -3.08 -6.71
CA MET A 125 16.83 -2.48 -7.25
C MET A 125 15.59 -3.02 -6.53
N SER A 126 15.55 -4.32 -6.23
CA SER A 126 14.44 -4.90 -5.49
C SER A 126 14.33 -4.30 -4.09
N VAL A 127 15.44 -4.16 -3.35
CA VAL A 127 15.44 -3.52 -2.02
C VAL A 127 14.92 -2.10 -2.12
N VAL A 128 15.49 -1.28 -3.00
CA VAL A 128 15.13 0.14 -3.13
C VAL A 128 13.65 0.31 -3.49
N SER A 129 13.18 -0.38 -4.54
CA SER A 129 11.77 -0.31 -4.95
C SER A 129 10.82 -0.78 -3.84
N ARG A 130 11.18 -1.86 -3.13
CA ARG A 130 10.40 -2.39 -2.00
C ARG A 130 10.33 -1.41 -0.83
N VAL A 131 11.44 -0.74 -0.48
CA VAL A 131 11.45 0.31 0.55
C VAL A 131 10.55 1.48 0.16
N VAL A 132 10.68 1.98 -1.08
CA VAL A 132 9.90 3.13 -1.55
C VAL A 132 8.41 2.81 -1.57
N VAL A 133 8.02 1.68 -2.14
CA VAL A 133 6.60 1.25 -2.20
C VAL A 133 6.05 1.00 -0.80
N LYS A 134 6.82 0.37 0.09
CA LYS A 134 6.42 0.13 1.47
C LYS A 134 6.23 1.45 2.22
N ALA A 135 7.20 2.36 2.17
CA ALA A 135 7.10 3.67 2.80
C ALA A 135 5.87 4.43 2.27
N ALA A 136 5.72 4.53 0.94
CA ALA A 136 4.57 5.19 0.36
C ALA A 136 3.24 4.55 0.81
N SER A 137 3.14 3.21 0.86
CA SER A 137 1.97 2.50 1.38
C SER A 137 1.70 2.77 2.87
N ASP A 138 2.74 2.83 3.70
CA ASP A 138 2.62 3.03 5.15
C ASP A 138 2.12 4.42 5.51
N TRP A 139 2.62 5.41 4.78
CA TRP A 139 2.30 6.81 5.02
C TRP A 139 0.98 7.21 4.37
N THR A 140 0.70 6.76 3.15
CA THR A 140 -0.47 7.23 2.38
C THR A 140 -1.62 6.26 2.31
N ALA A 141 -1.49 5.01 2.78
CA ALA A 141 -2.50 3.97 2.58
C ALA A 141 -2.97 3.85 1.10
N LEU A 142 -2.05 4.03 0.15
CA LEU A 142 -2.31 3.95 -1.28
C LEU A 142 -2.93 2.59 -1.66
N VAL A 143 -4.24 2.58 -1.93
CA VAL A 143 -5.02 1.36 -2.19
C VAL A 143 -4.50 0.58 -3.42
N GLN A 144 -3.84 1.26 -4.35
CA GLN A 144 -3.14 0.62 -5.47
C GLN A 144 -2.06 -0.39 -5.02
N PHE A 145 -1.33 -0.12 -3.94
CA PHE A 145 -0.25 -0.99 -3.46
C PHE A 145 -0.72 -2.26 -2.75
N ARG A 146 -2.05 -2.46 -2.60
CA ARG A 146 -2.62 -3.76 -2.24
C ARG A 146 -2.38 -4.84 -3.31
N HIS A 147 -1.90 -4.45 -4.50
CA HIS A 147 -1.56 -5.38 -5.57
C HIS A 147 -0.53 -6.43 -5.11
N PRO A 148 -0.69 -7.73 -5.44
CA PRO A 148 0.22 -8.79 -5.00
C PRO A 148 1.70 -8.59 -5.38
N GLN A 149 1.97 -7.89 -6.49
CA GLN A 149 3.33 -7.57 -6.90
C GLN A 149 4.00 -6.49 -6.03
N GLU A 150 3.20 -5.66 -5.36
CA GLU A 150 3.63 -4.56 -4.51
C GLU A 150 3.67 -5.00 -3.03
N VAL A 151 2.82 -4.45 -2.17
CA VAL A 151 2.75 -4.85 -0.75
C VAL A 151 1.94 -6.13 -0.60
N GLY A 152 0.81 -6.22 -1.32
CA GLY A 152 -0.14 -7.32 -1.26
C GLY A 152 -1.29 -7.06 -0.30
N GLY A 153 -2.46 -7.65 -0.57
CA GLY A 153 -3.73 -7.33 0.08
C GLY A 153 -3.70 -7.41 1.61
N VAL A 154 -3.43 -8.61 2.14
CA VAL A 154 -3.43 -8.81 3.60
C VAL A 154 -2.44 -7.90 4.31
N TYR A 155 -1.25 -7.73 3.75
CA TYR A 155 -0.21 -6.90 4.38
C TYR A 155 -0.57 -5.40 4.31
N PHE A 156 -1.21 -4.96 3.23
CA PHE A 156 -1.76 -3.61 3.12
C PHE A 156 -2.81 -3.35 4.21
N THR A 157 -3.78 -4.25 4.36
CA THR A 157 -4.82 -4.13 5.40
C THR A 157 -4.22 -4.17 6.81
N PHE A 158 -3.24 -5.06 7.04
CA PHE A 158 -2.47 -5.10 8.28
C PHE A 158 -1.77 -3.77 8.57
N THR A 159 -1.16 -3.13 7.57
CA THR A 159 -0.45 -1.86 7.73
C THR A 159 -1.40 -0.72 8.12
N VAL A 160 -2.58 -0.65 7.49
CA VAL A 160 -3.61 0.34 7.86
C VAL A 160 -4.08 0.11 9.31
N GLY A 161 -4.34 -1.14 9.68
CA GLY A 161 -4.69 -1.50 11.07
C GLY A 161 -3.56 -1.17 12.05
N LEU A 162 -2.31 -1.43 11.67
CA LEU A 162 -1.13 -1.12 12.48
C LEU A 162 -1.00 0.39 12.71
N SER A 163 -1.33 1.24 11.73
CA SER A 163 -1.39 2.70 11.93
C SER A 163 -2.36 3.09 13.06
N VAL A 164 -3.54 2.47 13.12
CA VAL A 164 -4.54 2.73 14.18
C VAL A 164 -4.02 2.26 15.54
N VAL A 165 -3.43 1.05 15.58
CA VAL A 165 -2.89 0.47 16.82
C VAL A 165 -1.71 1.29 17.36
N LEU A 166 -0.76 1.69 16.49
CA LEU A 166 0.38 2.52 16.88
C LEU A 166 -0.06 3.91 17.33
N GLY A 167 -1.06 4.52 16.67
CA GLY A 167 -1.63 5.80 17.10
C GLY A 167 -2.28 5.70 18.48
N GLY A 168 -3.09 4.67 18.72
CA GLY A 168 -3.69 4.41 20.03
C GLY A 168 -2.64 4.16 21.12
N PHE A 169 -1.61 3.35 20.82
CA PHE A 169 -0.51 3.10 21.75
C PHE A 169 0.29 4.37 22.04
N ALA A 170 0.55 5.22 21.04
CA ALA A 170 1.24 6.48 21.23
C ALA A 170 0.45 7.45 22.13
N ALA A 171 -0.87 7.56 21.94
CA ALA A 171 -1.72 8.34 22.83
C ALA A 171 -1.72 7.79 24.26
N PHE A 172 -1.81 6.47 24.42
CA PHE A 172 -1.73 5.84 25.73
C PHE A 172 -0.38 6.10 26.42
N ALA A 173 0.73 5.89 25.72
CA ALA A 173 2.07 6.14 26.24
C ALA A 173 2.26 7.61 26.64
N TYR A 174 1.76 8.54 25.83
CA TYR A 174 1.78 9.97 26.14
C TYR A 174 0.96 10.31 27.39
N SER A 175 -0.20 9.67 27.59
CA SER A 175 -1.04 9.91 28.77
C SER A 175 -0.45 9.40 30.09
N LEU A 176 0.54 8.51 30.03
CA LEU A 176 1.23 7.98 31.22
C LEU A 176 2.33 8.91 31.73
N GLU A 177 2.84 9.80 30.87
CA GLU A 177 3.93 10.71 31.20
C GLU A 177 3.39 12.13 31.40
N SER A 178 3.83 12.80 32.46
CA SER A 178 3.45 14.19 32.71
C SER A 178 4.37 15.12 31.92
N HIS A 179 3.85 15.69 30.84
CA HIS A 179 4.63 16.53 29.95
C HIS A 179 4.43 18.02 30.27
N VAL A 180 5.26 18.56 31.18
CA VAL A 180 5.18 19.97 31.59
C VAL A 180 5.86 20.87 30.54
N GLY A 181 5.12 21.86 30.01
CA GLY A 181 5.67 22.90 29.14
C GLY A 181 5.43 22.73 27.63
N HIS A 182 4.58 21.79 27.22
CA HIS A 182 4.13 21.67 25.82
C HIS A 182 2.92 22.56 25.52
N ALA A 183 2.79 22.94 24.24
CA ALA A 183 1.76 23.88 23.79
C ALA A 183 0.33 23.31 23.89
N TRP A 184 0.17 21.98 23.82
CA TRP A 184 -1.12 21.28 23.88
C TRP A 184 -1.23 20.49 25.17
N SER A 185 -2.43 20.46 25.75
CA SER A 185 -2.70 19.63 26.92
C SER A 185 -2.78 18.15 26.57
N ASP A 186 -2.58 17.29 27.57
CA ASP A 186 -2.58 15.84 27.37
C ASP A 186 -3.93 15.31 26.87
N ASP A 187 -5.02 15.90 27.37
CA ASP A 187 -6.38 15.64 26.89
C ASP A 187 -6.56 16.01 25.41
N GLN A 188 -5.97 17.13 24.96
CA GLN A 188 -6.06 17.57 23.58
C GLN A 188 -5.31 16.62 22.64
N VAL A 189 -4.08 16.24 23.00
CA VAL A 189 -3.27 15.30 22.20
C VAL A 189 -3.98 13.95 22.08
N THR A 190 -4.49 13.44 23.20
CA THR A 190 -5.21 12.17 23.26
C THR A 190 -6.51 12.20 22.44
N ALA A 191 -7.30 13.27 22.56
CA ALA A 191 -8.55 13.44 21.80
C ALA A 191 -8.32 13.58 20.29
N VAL A 192 -7.29 14.34 19.88
CA VAL A 192 -6.94 14.51 18.46
C VAL A 192 -6.44 13.18 17.86
N MET A 193 -5.61 12.43 18.59
CA MET A 193 -5.17 11.11 18.13
C MET A 193 -6.33 10.13 18.04
N ALA A 194 -7.17 10.04 19.07
CA ALA A 194 -8.32 9.13 19.11
C ALA A 194 -9.33 9.42 17.98
N SER A 195 -9.63 10.70 17.74
CA SER A 195 -10.48 11.11 16.62
C SER A 195 -9.84 10.81 15.26
N GLY A 196 -8.53 11.04 15.09
CA GLY A 196 -7.79 10.65 13.90
C GLY A 196 -7.85 9.15 13.62
N CYS A 197 -7.63 8.32 14.63
CA CYS A 197 -7.73 6.86 14.55
C CYS A 197 -9.16 6.39 14.19
N ALA A 198 -10.18 6.98 14.81
CA ALA A 198 -11.58 6.68 14.50
C ALA A 198 -11.94 7.07 13.06
N MET A 199 -11.49 8.24 12.60
CA MET A 199 -11.71 8.71 11.22
C MET A 199 -10.95 7.88 10.19
N LEU A 200 -9.75 7.40 10.52
CA LEU A 200 -9.01 6.44 9.69
C LEU A 200 -9.77 5.11 9.56
N ALA A 201 -10.21 4.54 10.68
CA ALA A 201 -10.99 3.30 10.68
C ALA A 201 -12.30 3.46 9.89
N LEU A 202 -13.02 4.56 10.11
CA LEU A 202 -14.24 4.90 9.37
C LEU A 202 -13.95 5.04 7.87
N SER A 203 -12.89 5.75 7.49
CA SER A 203 -12.50 5.93 6.09
C SER A 203 -12.16 4.61 5.41
N PHE A 204 -11.48 3.71 6.12
CA PHE A 204 -11.21 2.36 5.62
C PHE A 204 -12.50 1.58 5.40
N VAL A 205 -13.41 1.57 6.38
CA VAL A 205 -14.73 0.91 6.26
C VAL A 205 -15.51 1.48 5.08
N VAL A 206 -15.59 2.80 4.94
CA VAL A 206 -16.27 3.47 3.83
C VAL A 206 -15.63 3.10 2.48
N ALA A 207 -14.30 3.03 2.39
CA ALA A 207 -13.60 2.61 1.18
C ALA A 207 -13.91 1.14 0.81
N VAL A 208 -13.97 0.24 1.79
CA VAL A 208 -14.33 -1.17 1.55
C VAL A 208 -15.79 -1.32 1.11
N LEU A 209 -16.71 -0.59 1.75
CA LEU A 209 -18.13 -0.62 1.40
C LEU A 209 -18.40 -0.02 0.01
N SER A 210 -17.67 1.04 -0.34
CA SER A 210 -17.73 1.71 -1.66
C SER A 210 -17.13 0.86 -2.78
N MET A 211 -16.18 -0.03 -2.43
CA MET A 211 -15.59 -1.00 -3.34
C MET A 211 -16.64 -2.04 -3.76
N LYS A 212 -16.70 -2.35 -5.06
CA LYS A 212 -17.53 -3.46 -5.57
C LYS A 212 -17.17 -4.77 -4.87
N GLU A 213 -18.22 -5.50 -4.46
CA GLU A 213 -18.13 -6.74 -3.69
C GLU A 213 -17.09 -7.76 -4.19
N PRO A 214 -17.03 -8.13 -5.49
CA PRO A 214 -16.07 -9.14 -5.96
C PRO A 214 -14.59 -8.73 -5.78
N TYR A 215 -14.32 -7.45 -5.58
CA TYR A 215 -12.97 -6.92 -5.40
C TYR A 215 -12.58 -6.74 -3.93
N ARG A 216 -13.52 -6.82 -2.98
CA ARG A 216 -13.20 -6.69 -1.54
C ARG A 216 -12.24 -7.78 -1.07
N ARG A 217 -12.34 -8.98 -1.67
CA ARG A 217 -11.40 -10.10 -1.45
C ARG A 217 -9.94 -9.75 -1.79
N THR A 218 -9.70 -8.75 -2.64
CA THR A 218 -8.33 -8.31 -2.97
C THR A 218 -7.59 -7.71 -1.76
N LEU A 219 -8.32 -7.19 -0.77
CA LEU A 219 -7.75 -6.68 0.49
C LEU A 219 -7.33 -7.79 1.46
N LEU A 220 -7.89 -9.00 1.30
CA LEU A 220 -7.55 -10.17 2.10
C LEU A 220 -6.83 -11.24 1.27
N CYS A 221 -6.43 -10.90 0.04
CA CYS A 221 -5.75 -11.80 -0.84
C CYS A 221 -4.34 -12.09 -0.31
N MET A 222 -4.05 -13.37 -0.09
CA MET A 222 -2.72 -13.86 0.26
C MET A 222 -1.93 -14.30 -0.98
N ASN A 223 -2.26 -13.91 -2.20
CA ASN A 223 -1.44 -14.33 -3.35
C ASN A 223 -0.09 -13.60 -3.31
N THR A 224 1.01 -14.31 -3.59
CA THR A 224 2.32 -13.68 -3.84
C THR A 224 2.36 -13.05 -5.22
N GLY A 225 3.27 -12.11 -5.47
CA GLY A 225 3.45 -11.55 -6.81
C GLY A 225 3.75 -12.63 -7.86
N THR A 226 4.54 -13.65 -7.50
CA THR A 226 4.81 -14.84 -8.32
C THR A 226 3.53 -15.63 -8.63
N GLN A 227 2.71 -15.92 -7.60
CA GLN A 227 1.45 -16.64 -7.80
C GLN A 227 0.50 -15.88 -8.71
N HIS A 228 0.36 -14.57 -8.50
CA HIS A 228 -0.49 -13.70 -9.32
C HIS A 228 -0.07 -13.68 -10.80
N ILE A 229 1.23 -13.51 -11.08
CA ILE A 229 1.76 -13.57 -12.46
C ILE A 229 1.43 -14.91 -13.12
N THR A 230 1.57 -16.02 -12.37
CA THR A 230 1.33 -17.35 -12.94
C THR A 230 -0.14 -17.78 -13.01
N GLN A 231 -1.05 -17.12 -12.27
CA GLN A 231 -2.50 -17.31 -12.42
C GLN A 231 -2.96 -16.77 -13.76
N GLY A 232 -2.43 -15.60 -14.15
CA GLY A 232 -2.66 -15.03 -15.48
C GLY A 232 -2.35 -15.99 -16.65
N TRP A 233 -1.40 -16.91 -16.46
CA TRP A 233 -1.03 -17.96 -17.43
C TRP A 233 -1.95 -19.19 -17.39
N ASN A 234 -2.44 -19.57 -16.20
CA ASN A 234 -3.10 -20.86 -15.96
C ASN A 234 -4.63 -20.80 -15.98
N ASP A 235 -5.24 -19.63 -15.92
CA ASP A 235 -6.70 -19.52 -16.02
C ASP A 235 -7.17 -20.09 -17.36
N LYS A 236 -7.76 -21.29 -17.27
CA LYS A 236 -8.41 -22.00 -18.37
C LYS A 236 -9.89 -21.64 -18.49
N ASP A 237 -10.42 -20.81 -17.58
CA ASP A 237 -11.87 -20.63 -17.36
C ASP A 237 -12.48 -19.42 -18.07
N GLY A 238 -11.70 -18.71 -18.90
CA GLY A 238 -12.23 -17.79 -19.90
C GLY A 238 -11.93 -18.36 -21.27
N GLU A 239 -12.97 -18.79 -21.99
CA GLU A 239 -12.93 -19.10 -23.44
C GLU A 239 -11.84 -18.29 -24.15
N ASP A 240 -10.87 -18.98 -24.76
CA ASP A 240 -10.10 -18.65 -25.98
C ASP A 240 -9.73 -17.18 -26.33
N CYS A 241 -9.87 -16.21 -25.41
CA CYS A 241 -9.97 -14.78 -25.70
C CYS A 241 -8.98 -13.91 -24.92
N ARG A 242 -8.15 -14.50 -24.04
CA ARG A 242 -6.95 -13.81 -23.58
C ARG A 242 -5.95 -13.87 -24.73
N ASP A 243 -5.93 -12.79 -25.52
CA ASP A 243 -4.96 -12.52 -26.60
C ASP A 243 -3.58 -13.04 -26.17
N ASP A 244 -2.92 -13.84 -27.02
CA ASP A 244 -1.60 -14.41 -26.73
C ASP A 244 -0.61 -13.34 -26.30
N LYS A 245 -0.82 -12.08 -26.71
CA LYS A 245 -0.09 -10.91 -26.21
C LYS A 245 -0.11 -10.78 -24.68
N VAL A 246 -1.26 -10.97 -24.02
CA VAL A 246 -1.40 -10.87 -22.56
C VAL A 246 -0.64 -11.99 -21.86
N LYS A 247 -0.64 -13.20 -22.43
CA LYS A 247 0.17 -14.33 -21.92
C LYS A 247 1.66 -14.06 -22.08
N MET A 248 2.06 -13.42 -23.19
CA MET A 248 3.46 -13.08 -23.47
C MET A 248 4.00 -11.95 -22.57
N GLU A 249 3.15 -11.07 -22.03
CA GLU A 249 3.59 -10.01 -21.11
C GLU A 249 4.26 -10.53 -19.82
N ILE A 250 3.98 -11.79 -19.43
CA ILE A 250 4.64 -12.44 -18.28
C ILE A 250 6.15 -12.48 -18.48
N PHE A 251 6.63 -12.62 -19.72
CA PHE A 251 8.06 -12.63 -20.04
C PHE A 251 8.70 -11.24 -19.92
N GLY A 252 7.92 -10.17 -19.86
CA GLY A 252 8.38 -8.82 -19.51
C GLY A 252 8.67 -8.66 -18.02
N ALA A 253 8.15 -9.54 -17.17
CA ALA A 253 8.42 -9.54 -15.74
C ALA A 253 9.71 -10.32 -15.42
N ASN A 254 10.31 -10.00 -14.26
CA ASN A 254 11.51 -10.66 -13.77
C ASN A 254 11.35 -12.19 -13.77
N ARG A 255 12.35 -12.88 -14.33
CA ARG A 255 12.35 -14.35 -14.49
C ARG A 255 12.13 -15.08 -13.17
N HIS A 256 12.64 -14.53 -12.06
CA HIS A 256 12.46 -15.10 -10.73
C HIS A 256 10.98 -15.18 -10.29
N LYS A 257 10.06 -14.46 -10.96
CA LYS A 257 8.62 -14.46 -10.67
C LYS A 257 7.81 -15.54 -11.40
N TRP A 258 8.33 -16.16 -12.46
CA TRP A 258 7.55 -17.11 -13.28
C TRP A 258 8.28 -18.42 -13.58
N ILE A 259 9.62 -18.47 -13.47
CA ILE A 259 10.40 -19.65 -13.85
C ILE A 259 10.15 -20.90 -13.00
N TRP A 260 9.60 -20.74 -11.81
CA TRP A 260 9.39 -21.83 -10.86
C TRP A 260 8.23 -22.75 -11.23
N LYS A 261 7.37 -22.36 -12.18
CA LYS A 261 6.22 -23.16 -12.57
C LYS A 261 6.61 -24.10 -13.71
N GLU A 262 6.44 -25.40 -13.49
CA GLU A 262 6.85 -26.43 -14.44
C GLU A 262 6.24 -26.24 -15.82
N ASP A 263 4.98 -25.82 -15.91
CA ASP A 263 4.28 -25.64 -17.18
C ASP A 263 4.92 -24.53 -18.04
N VAL A 264 5.25 -23.40 -17.43
CA VAL A 264 5.94 -22.29 -18.09
C VAL A 264 7.34 -22.73 -18.50
N LYS A 265 8.04 -23.44 -17.60
CA LYS A 265 9.39 -23.96 -17.86
C LYS A 265 9.41 -24.96 -19.03
N LYS A 266 8.44 -25.88 -19.09
CA LYS A 266 8.29 -26.89 -20.16
C LYS A 266 8.01 -26.24 -21.51
N ASN A 267 7.12 -25.25 -21.57
CA ASN A 267 6.81 -24.53 -22.81
C ASN A 267 8.01 -23.71 -23.33
N VAL A 268 8.67 -22.95 -22.46
CA VAL A 268 9.87 -22.16 -22.85
C VAL A 268 11.02 -23.07 -23.32
N LEU A 269 11.24 -24.21 -22.65
CA LEU A 269 12.25 -25.18 -23.07
C LEU A 269 11.87 -25.89 -24.37
N GLY A 270 10.57 -26.17 -24.58
CA GLY A 270 10.03 -26.74 -25.81
C GLY A 270 10.22 -25.81 -27.01
N GLU A 271 9.93 -24.51 -26.86
CA GLU A 271 10.18 -23.52 -27.91
C GLU A 271 11.66 -23.37 -28.25
N LYS A 272 12.53 -23.35 -27.25
CA LYS A 272 13.99 -23.32 -27.47
C LYS A 272 14.47 -24.53 -28.26
N LYS A 273 13.94 -25.73 -27.96
CA LYS A 273 14.25 -26.95 -28.73
C LYS A 273 13.72 -26.90 -30.17
N ARG A 274 12.57 -26.24 -30.41
CA ARG A 274 12.03 -26.05 -31.77
C ARG A 274 12.83 -25.06 -32.61
N ARG A 275 13.40 -24.01 -32.01
CA ARG A 275 14.25 -23.02 -32.71
C ARG A 275 15.68 -23.49 -32.95
N ALA A 276 16.12 -24.53 -32.24
CA ALA A 276 17.45 -25.12 -32.38
C ALA A 276 17.49 -26.29 -33.39
N LYS A 277 16.37 -26.54 -34.09
CA LYS A 277 16.19 -27.60 -35.08
C LYS A 277 15.82 -26.96 -36.41
#